data_AF-A0AAN2QTM5-F1
#
_entry.id   AF-A0AAN2QTM5-F1
#
_cell.length_a   1.000
_cell.length_b   1.000
_cell.length_c   1.000
_cell.angle_alpha   90.00
_cell.angle_beta   90.00
_cell.angle_gamma   90.00
#
_symmetry.space_group_name_H-M   'P 1'
#
loop_
_entity.id
_entity.type
_entity.pdbx_description
1 polymer ?
#
loop_
_entity_poly.entity_id
_entity_poly.type
_entity_poly.pdbx_seq_one_letter_code
_entity_poly.pdbx_strand_id
1 'polypeptide(L)'
;MANELIALLAEGAAEQAILDVLLDNDKLIYNREELLNEEILRERSATRFQRRYLGLSFSKKIKIYRILDSKGEQFKLGKAYQQNISNIINLYTTPEIEILFVILHHDYNNYTKKQKTKLKPSIYVKQKYSDLQHVKNYHDVYRFWNSQPDQLVIVLKEYACLSVHDVEQTIASLLRN
;
A
#
# COMPACT_ATOMS: atom_id res chain seq x y z
N MET A 1 12.84 20.64 -11.51
CA MET A 1 12.22 19.40 -12.01
C MET A 1 12.69 18.27 -11.12
N ALA A 2 11.78 17.54 -10.48
CA ALA A 2 12.14 16.41 -9.63
C ALA A 2 13.01 15.43 -10.45
N ASN A 3 14.26 15.25 -10.04
CA ASN A 3 15.23 14.43 -10.77
C ASN A 3 15.09 12.93 -10.43
N GLU A 4 13.95 12.57 -9.82
CA GLU A 4 13.67 11.29 -9.22
C GLU A 4 12.21 10.91 -9.51
N LEU A 5 11.99 9.66 -9.91
CA LEU A 5 10.66 9.06 -10.06
C LEU A 5 10.31 8.23 -8.84
N ILE A 6 9.02 8.10 -8.56
CA ILE A 6 8.50 7.29 -7.46
C ILE A 6 7.94 5.98 -8.00
N ALA A 7 8.34 4.85 -7.45
CA ALA A 7 7.71 3.56 -7.76
C ALA A 7 6.94 3.07 -6.54
N LEU A 8 5.61 3.05 -6.62
CA LEU A 8 4.74 2.44 -5.60
C LEU A 8 4.43 1.00 -6.02
N LEU A 9 4.95 0.03 -5.27
CA LEU A 9 4.77 -1.40 -5.52
C LEU A 9 3.73 -1.97 -4.54
N ALA A 10 2.55 -2.29 -5.03
CA ALA A 10 1.49 -2.91 -4.24
C ALA A 10 1.56 -4.43 -4.33
N GLU A 11 1.55 -5.12 -3.18
CA GLU A 11 1.52 -6.58 -3.12
C GLU A 11 0.21 -7.17 -3.68
N GLY A 12 -0.92 -6.57 -3.36
CA GLY A 12 -2.25 -7.05 -3.71
C GLY A 12 -3.14 -6.01 -4.37
N ALA A 13 -4.33 -6.47 -4.76
CA ALA A 13 -5.33 -5.65 -5.43
C ALA A 13 -5.97 -4.62 -4.48
N ALA A 14 -6.15 -4.97 -3.21
CA ALA A 14 -6.71 -4.06 -2.22
C ALA A 14 -5.74 -2.93 -1.88
N GLU A 15 -4.45 -3.23 -1.70
CA GLU A 15 -3.40 -2.22 -1.49
C GLU A 15 -3.33 -1.25 -2.67
N GLN A 16 -3.37 -1.79 -3.90
CA GLN A 16 -3.38 -0.95 -5.09
C GLN A 16 -4.60 -0.01 -5.10
N ALA A 17 -5.79 -0.54 -4.83
CA ALA A 17 -7.01 0.26 -4.79
C ALA A 17 -6.93 1.41 -3.76
N ILE A 18 -6.41 1.13 -2.55
CA ILE A 18 -6.21 2.14 -1.51
C ILE A 18 -5.25 3.24 -1.99
N LEU A 19 -4.13 2.87 -2.61
CA LEU A 19 -3.16 3.85 -3.12
C LEU A 19 -3.73 4.68 -4.27
N ASP A 20 -4.48 4.07 -5.19
CA ASP A 20 -5.14 4.78 -6.29
C ASP A 20 -6.18 5.78 -5.74
N VAL A 21 -7.00 5.41 -4.74
CA VAL A 21 -7.92 6.35 -4.08
C VAL A 21 -7.18 7.54 -3.50
N LEU A 22 -6.05 7.31 -2.82
CA LEU A 22 -5.27 8.39 -2.21
C LEU A 22 -4.62 9.29 -3.26
N LEU A 23 -4.14 8.73 -4.38
CA LEU A 23 -3.57 9.51 -5.48
C LEU A 23 -4.63 10.35 -6.19
N ASP A 24 -5.76 9.74 -6.55
CA ASP A 24 -6.80 10.38 -7.36
C ASP A 24 -7.54 11.49 -6.58
N ASN A 25 -7.37 11.52 -5.26
CA ASN A 25 -7.94 12.54 -4.37
C ASN A 25 -6.86 13.44 -3.73
N ASP A 26 -5.65 13.50 -4.29
CA ASP A 26 -4.53 14.35 -3.83
C ASP A 26 -4.15 14.17 -2.35
N LYS A 27 -4.32 12.97 -1.80
CA LYS A 27 -4.04 12.65 -0.39
C LYS A 27 -2.62 12.15 -0.15
N LEU A 28 -1.86 11.80 -1.19
CA LEU A 28 -0.43 11.42 -1.06
C LEU A 28 0.50 12.59 -1.32
N ILE A 29 1.66 12.63 -0.66
CA ILE A 29 2.72 13.64 -0.88
C ILE A 29 3.28 13.66 -2.32
N TYR A 30 2.94 12.65 -3.13
CA TYR A 30 3.31 12.52 -4.54
C TYR A 30 2.07 12.58 -5.42
N ASN A 31 2.22 13.12 -6.63
CA ASN A 31 1.20 13.13 -7.67
C ASN A 31 1.39 11.97 -8.65
N ARG A 32 0.32 11.63 -9.41
CA ARG A 32 0.34 10.55 -10.40
C ARG A 32 1.45 10.73 -11.46
N GLU A 33 1.74 11.96 -11.89
CA GLU A 33 2.79 12.24 -12.88
C GLU A 33 4.22 11.97 -12.36
N GLU A 34 4.41 11.93 -11.04
CA GLU A 34 5.71 11.63 -10.42
C GLU A 34 5.97 10.12 -10.34
N LEU A 35 4.94 9.31 -10.56
CA LEU A 35 5.06 7.86 -10.52
C LEU A 35 5.72 7.32 -11.79
N LEU A 36 6.51 6.26 -11.62
CA LEU A 36 7.04 5.45 -12.70
C LEU A 36 5.86 4.89 -13.52
N ASN A 37 5.79 5.28 -14.79
CA ASN A 37 4.67 4.99 -15.70
C ASN A 37 3.31 5.53 -15.25
N GLU A 38 3.27 6.50 -14.34
CA GLU A 38 2.03 7.14 -13.87
C GLU A 38 1.01 6.17 -13.24
N GLU A 39 1.49 5.01 -12.75
CA GLU A 39 0.66 3.93 -12.24
C GLU A 39 1.24 3.29 -10.96
N ILE A 40 0.36 2.69 -10.15
CA ILE A 40 0.75 1.78 -9.09
C ILE A 40 1.10 0.42 -9.70
N LEU A 41 2.28 -0.10 -9.39
CA LEU A 41 2.78 -1.33 -9.98
C LEU A 41 2.49 -2.53 -9.08
N ARG A 42 1.96 -3.61 -9.65
CA ARG A 42 1.84 -4.92 -8.97
C ARG A 42 3.00 -5.84 -9.33
N GLU A 43 4.23 -5.38 -9.11
CA GLU A 43 5.44 -6.15 -9.37
C GLU A 43 6.21 -6.43 -8.08
N ARG A 44 6.13 -7.68 -7.61
CA ARG A 44 6.82 -8.13 -6.39
C ARG A 44 8.25 -8.60 -6.68
N SER A 45 8.51 -9.08 -7.89
CA SER A 45 9.83 -9.59 -8.27
C SER A 45 10.78 -8.48 -8.68
N ALA A 46 11.87 -8.29 -7.93
CA ALA A 46 12.96 -7.39 -8.29
C ALA A 46 13.52 -7.69 -9.70
N THR A 47 13.63 -8.97 -10.08
CA THR A 47 14.10 -9.39 -11.42
C THR A 47 13.17 -8.93 -12.53
N ARG A 48 11.85 -9.05 -12.33
CA ARG A 48 10.88 -8.57 -13.32
C ARG A 48 10.83 -7.05 -13.35
N PHE A 49 10.89 -6.40 -12.20
CA PHE A 49 10.94 -4.95 -12.07
C PHE A 49 12.13 -4.37 -12.86
N GLN A 50 13.35 -4.87 -12.65
CA GLN A 50 14.53 -4.35 -13.35
C GLN A 50 14.45 -4.56 -14.87
N ARG A 51 13.94 -5.71 -15.33
CA ARG A 51 13.84 -6.01 -16.77
C ARG A 51 12.82 -5.12 -17.47
N ARG A 52 11.72 -4.81 -16.78
CA ARG A 52 10.60 -4.06 -17.36
C ARG A 52 10.81 -2.56 -17.29
N TYR A 53 11.43 -2.06 -16.21
CA TYR A 53 11.47 -0.62 -15.95
C TYR A 53 12.88 -0.01 -15.91
N LEU A 54 13.94 -0.81 -15.73
CA LEU A 54 15.32 -0.31 -15.58
C LEU A 54 16.20 -0.67 -16.77
N GLY A 55 15.70 -0.52 -18.00
CA GLY A 55 16.45 -0.82 -19.22
C GLY A 55 17.73 0.01 -19.38
N LEU A 56 18.58 -0.35 -20.36
CA LEU A 56 19.90 0.25 -20.59
C LEU A 56 19.90 1.78 -20.78
N SER A 57 18.80 2.36 -21.27
CA SER A 57 18.65 3.80 -21.50
C SER A 57 18.02 4.55 -20.30
N PHE A 58 17.72 3.86 -19.20
CA PHE A 58 17.08 4.49 -18.05
C PHE A 58 18.08 5.36 -17.29
N SER A 59 17.91 6.68 -17.38
CA SER A 59 18.82 7.68 -16.85
C SER A 59 18.37 8.32 -15.54
N LYS A 60 17.10 8.14 -15.15
CA LYS A 60 16.55 8.72 -13.92
C LYS A 60 16.90 7.88 -12.69
N LYS A 61 16.83 8.51 -11.51
CA LYS A 61 16.80 7.79 -10.22
C LYS A 61 15.36 7.43 -9.87
N ILE A 62 15.17 6.29 -9.22
CA ILE A 62 13.87 5.85 -8.69
C ILE A 62 13.97 5.64 -7.19
N LYS A 63 12.99 6.18 -6.47
CA LYS A 63 12.70 5.83 -5.08
C LYS A 63 11.56 4.82 -5.05
N ILE A 64 11.80 3.66 -4.45
CA ILE A 64 10.81 2.57 -4.42
C ILE A 64 10.14 2.54 -3.04
N TYR A 65 8.82 2.52 -3.03
CA TYR A 65 8.01 2.15 -1.87
C TYR A 65 7.32 0.82 -2.13
N ARG A 66 7.52 -0.14 -1.24
CA ARG A 66 6.91 -1.47 -1.30
C ARG A 66 5.84 -1.58 -0.24
N ILE A 67 4.59 -1.77 -0.65
CA ILE A 67 3.45 -1.96 0.26
C ILE A 67 3.25 -3.47 0.40
N LEU A 68 3.52 -3.99 1.60
CA LEU A 68 3.67 -5.42 1.87
C LEU A 68 2.78 -5.89 3.02
N ASP A 69 2.22 -7.09 2.90
CA ASP A 69 1.47 -7.75 3.98
C ASP A 69 2.40 -8.31 5.07
N SER A 70 3.64 -8.63 4.70
CA SER A 70 4.60 -9.35 5.53
C SER A 70 6.05 -9.10 5.12
N LYS A 71 7.00 -9.47 5.99
CA LYS A 71 8.44 -9.25 5.80
C LYS A 71 9.14 -10.32 4.95
N GLY A 72 8.41 -11.27 4.36
CA GLY A 72 8.99 -12.49 3.81
C GLY A 72 9.79 -12.31 2.51
N GLU A 73 9.50 -11.28 1.71
CA GLU A 73 10.05 -11.15 0.37
C GLU A 73 11.30 -10.26 0.29
N GLN A 74 12.42 -10.85 -0.14
CA GLN A 74 13.64 -10.13 -0.46
C GLN A 74 13.57 -9.50 -1.86
N PHE A 75 13.49 -8.17 -1.92
CA PHE A 75 13.57 -7.41 -3.17
C PHE A 75 15.01 -6.98 -3.45
N LYS A 76 15.75 -7.84 -4.14
CA LYS A 76 17.17 -7.64 -4.45
C LYS A 76 17.39 -7.43 -5.93
N LEU A 77 17.77 -6.19 -6.29
CA LEU A 77 18.12 -5.84 -7.67
C LEU A 77 19.55 -6.28 -8.00
N GLY A 78 19.78 -6.66 -9.25
CA GLY A 78 21.14 -6.91 -9.76
C GLY A 78 22.03 -5.66 -9.66
N LYS A 79 23.33 -5.86 -9.40
CA LYS A 79 24.30 -4.77 -9.12
C LYS A 79 24.24 -3.61 -10.12
N ALA A 80 24.16 -3.93 -11.42
CA ALA A 80 24.11 -2.93 -12.49
C ALA A 80 22.90 -1.98 -12.41
N TYR A 81 21.78 -2.42 -11.81
CA TYR A 81 20.55 -1.66 -11.72
C TYR A 81 20.42 -0.86 -10.42
N GLN A 82 21.24 -1.19 -9.40
CA GLN A 82 21.23 -0.47 -8.11
C GLN A 82 21.63 0.98 -8.28
N GLN A 83 22.44 1.31 -9.29
CA GLN A 83 22.78 2.69 -9.62
C GLN A 83 21.57 3.54 -10.03
N ASN A 84 20.45 2.94 -10.44
CA ASN A 84 19.23 3.67 -10.77
C ASN A 84 18.30 3.84 -9.56
N ILE A 85 18.59 3.22 -8.43
CA ILE A 85 17.75 3.28 -7.23
C ILE A 85 18.39 4.22 -6.21
N SER A 86 17.62 5.17 -5.71
CA SER A 86 18.04 6.06 -4.63
C SER A 86 17.75 5.46 -3.26
N ASN A 87 16.55 4.88 -3.08
CA ASN A 87 16.14 4.25 -1.85
C ASN A 87 15.04 3.20 -2.08
N ILE A 88 14.92 2.24 -1.16
CA ILE A 88 13.85 1.24 -1.10
C ILE A 88 13.27 1.28 0.32
N ILE A 89 12.00 1.66 0.42
CA ILE A 89 11.27 1.77 1.68
C ILE A 89 10.15 0.74 1.67
N ASN A 90 10.06 -0.08 2.73
CA ASN A 90 8.95 -1.00 2.91
C ASN A 90 7.90 -0.37 3.84
N LEU A 91 6.66 -0.38 3.40
CA LEU A 91 5.48 0.05 4.16
C LEU A 91 4.62 -1.19 4.42
N TYR A 92 4.32 -1.47 5.67
CA TYR A 92 3.65 -2.69 6.07
C TYR A 92 2.14 -2.46 6.27
N THR A 93 1.36 -3.45 5.87
CA THR A 93 -0.10 -3.51 6.03
C THR A 93 -0.50 -4.67 6.96
N THR A 94 0.46 -5.22 7.71
CA THR A 94 0.24 -6.30 8.69
C THR A 94 -0.93 -5.96 9.63
N PRO A 95 -1.89 -6.87 9.89
CA PRO A 95 -1.95 -8.25 9.41
C PRO A 95 -2.34 -8.43 7.93
N GLU A 96 -3.25 -7.64 7.40
CA GLU A 96 -3.61 -7.50 5.97
C GLU A 96 -4.27 -6.11 5.83
N ILE A 97 -4.21 -5.46 4.66
CA ILE A 97 -4.79 -4.11 4.47
C ILE A 97 -6.29 -4.04 4.76
N GLU A 98 -7.02 -5.17 4.67
CA GLU A 98 -8.44 -5.21 5.02
C GLU A 98 -8.72 -4.91 6.49
N ILE A 99 -7.70 -4.84 7.35
CA ILE A 99 -7.83 -4.37 8.74
C ILE A 99 -8.42 -2.95 8.82
N LEU A 100 -8.26 -2.12 7.78
CA LEU A 100 -8.84 -0.78 7.73
C LEU A 100 -10.38 -0.82 7.83
N PHE A 101 -11.04 -1.83 7.24
CA PHE A 101 -12.49 -1.98 7.39
C PHE A 101 -12.89 -2.31 8.83
N VAL A 102 -12.07 -3.06 9.57
CA VAL A 102 -12.33 -3.36 10.98
C VAL A 102 -12.17 -2.12 11.85
N ILE A 103 -11.16 -1.29 11.57
CA ILE A 103 -10.90 -0.03 12.27
C ILE A 103 -12.02 0.97 12.00
N LEU A 104 -12.46 1.09 10.74
CA LEU A 104 -13.61 1.91 10.35
C LEU A 104 -14.87 1.62 11.19
N HIS A 105 -15.08 0.35 11.54
CA HIS A 105 -16.23 -0.10 12.34
C HIS A 105 -15.95 -0.08 13.86
N HIS A 106 -14.86 0.55 14.30
CA HIS A 106 -14.42 0.65 15.70
C HIS A 106 -14.27 -0.69 16.42
N ASP A 107 -13.93 -1.74 15.67
CA ASP A 107 -13.98 -3.13 16.15
C ASP A 107 -12.59 -3.78 16.29
N TYR A 108 -11.54 -2.97 16.14
CA TYR A 108 -10.14 -3.42 16.20
C TYR A 108 -9.81 -4.17 17.49
N ASN A 109 -10.31 -3.68 18.65
CA ASN A 109 -10.09 -4.32 19.94
C ASN A 109 -10.76 -5.70 20.04
N ASN A 110 -11.95 -5.87 19.47
CA ASN A 110 -12.62 -7.17 19.46
C ASN A 110 -11.84 -8.15 18.58
N TYR A 111 -11.49 -7.71 17.36
CA TYR A 111 -10.76 -8.52 16.41
C TYR A 111 -9.41 -8.96 16.99
N THR A 112 -8.58 -8.02 17.45
CA THR A 112 -7.23 -8.31 17.95
C THR A 112 -7.22 -9.21 19.19
N LYS A 113 -8.15 -9.01 20.14
CA LYS A 113 -8.17 -9.78 21.39
C LYS A 113 -8.86 -11.15 21.26
N LYS A 114 -9.86 -11.29 20.38
CA LYS A 114 -10.73 -12.48 20.35
C LYS A 114 -10.65 -13.30 19.07
N GLN A 115 -10.31 -12.68 17.94
CA GLN A 115 -10.52 -13.26 16.61
C GLN A 115 -9.25 -13.36 15.76
N LYS A 116 -8.22 -12.54 16.01
CA LYS A 116 -6.98 -12.49 15.21
C LYS A 116 -6.27 -13.84 15.08
N THR A 117 -6.37 -14.70 16.08
CA THR A 117 -5.79 -16.06 16.05
C THR A 117 -6.64 -17.07 15.29
N LYS A 118 -7.90 -16.74 14.99
CA LYS A 118 -8.90 -17.62 14.36
C LYS A 118 -9.20 -17.22 12.92
N LEU A 119 -9.22 -15.92 12.64
CA LEU A 119 -9.71 -15.36 11.39
C LEU A 119 -8.74 -14.29 10.88
N LYS A 120 -8.49 -14.32 9.57
CA LYS A 120 -7.85 -13.20 8.85
C LYS A 120 -8.79 -11.98 8.80
N PRO A 121 -8.28 -10.75 8.67
CA PRO A 121 -9.12 -9.54 8.65
C PRO A 121 -10.20 -9.62 7.59
N SER A 122 -9.83 -10.02 6.38
CA SER A 122 -10.75 -10.17 5.25
C SER A 122 -11.89 -11.16 5.49
N ILE A 123 -11.67 -12.26 6.22
CA ILE A 123 -12.73 -13.23 6.57
C ILE A 123 -13.62 -12.66 7.66
N TYR A 124 -13.02 -12.04 8.68
CA TYR A 124 -13.75 -11.40 9.77
C TYR A 124 -14.72 -10.34 9.26
N VAL A 125 -14.25 -9.49 8.34
CA VAL A 125 -15.06 -8.42 7.73
C VAL A 125 -16.25 -9.00 6.97
N LYS A 126 -16.04 -10.01 6.11
CA LYS A 126 -17.12 -10.64 5.34
C LYS A 126 -18.18 -11.32 6.21
N GLN A 127 -17.77 -11.93 7.32
CA GLN A 127 -18.71 -12.60 8.23
C GLN A 127 -19.52 -11.61 9.06
N LYS A 128 -18.96 -10.45 9.38
CA LYS A 128 -19.56 -9.49 10.31
C LYS A 128 -20.35 -8.38 9.62
N TYR A 129 -19.91 -7.94 8.45
CA TYR A 129 -20.48 -6.79 7.73
C TYR A 129 -21.05 -7.26 6.39
N SER A 130 -22.37 -7.33 6.30
CA SER A 130 -23.08 -7.89 5.14
C SER A 130 -22.86 -7.08 3.86
N ASP A 131 -22.60 -5.78 3.98
CA ASP A 131 -22.30 -4.84 2.91
C ASP A 131 -20.86 -4.95 2.37
N LEU A 132 -19.95 -5.65 3.07
CA LEU A 132 -18.54 -5.75 2.72
C LEU A 132 -18.12 -7.17 2.27
N GLN A 133 -18.63 -7.61 1.11
CA GLN A 133 -18.38 -8.97 0.61
C GLN A 133 -17.09 -9.13 -0.22
N HIS A 134 -16.60 -8.04 -0.82
CA HIS A 134 -15.51 -8.08 -1.82
C HIS A 134 -14.29 -7.23 -1.44
N VAL A 135 -13.91 -7.27 -0.16
CA VAL A 135 -12.80 -6.46 0.41
C VAL A 135 -11.39 -6.77 -0.11
N LYS A 136 -11.22 -7.75 -1.01
CA LYS A 136 -9.96 -8.03 -1.72
C LYS A 136 -10.01 -7.65 -3.20
N ASN A 137 -11.18 -7.32 -3.73
CA ASN A 137 -11.35 -6.95 -5.13
C ASN A 137 -10.99 -5.48 -5.30
N TYR A 138 -10.15 -5.19 -6.30
CA TYR A 138 -9.73 -3.83 -6.60
C TYR A 138 -10.91 -2.86 -6.77
N HIS A 139 -11.89 -3.20 -7.62
CA HIS A 139 -12.98 -2.29 -7.97
C HIS A 139 -13.89 -2.00 -6.78
N ASP A 140 -14.20 -3.02 -5.97
CA ASP A 140 -15.05 -2.85 -4.79
C ASP A 140 -14.35 -2.03 -3.71
N VAL A 141 -13.07 -2.31 -3.45
CA VAL A 141 -12.26 -1.54 -2.47
C VAL A 141 -12.09 -0.09 -2.93
N TYR A 142 -11.76 0.12 -4.21
CA TYR A 142 -11.61 1.46 -4.78
C TYR A 142 -12.93 2.21 -4.68
N ARG A 143 -14.04 1.64 -5.16
CA ARG A 143 -15.36 2.30 -5.13
C ARG A 143 -15.78 2.66 -3.71
N PHE A 144 -15.58 1.75 -2.75
CA PHE A 144 -15.92 2.00 -1.36
C PHE A 144 -15.14 3.20 -0.81
N TRP A 145 -13.81 3.16 -0.86
CA TRP A 145 -13.00 4.22 -0.24
C TRP A 145 -12.98 5.52 -1.04
N ASN A 146 -13.15 5.47 -2.36
CA ASN A 146 -13.28 6.68 -3.19
C ASN A 146 -14.56 7.46 -2.88
N SER A 147 -15.60 6.81 -2.33
CA SER A 147 -16.79 7.52 -1.85
C SER A 147 -16.56 8.28 -0.54
N GLN A 148 -15.45 8.02 0.15
CA GLN A 148 -15.12 8.58 1.46
C GLN A 148 -13.58 8.72 1.68
N PRO A 149 -12.87 9.48 0.83
CA PRO A 149 -11.41 9.53 0.85
C PRO A 149 -10.85 10.17 2.14
N ASP A 150 -11.54 11.15 2.73
CA ASP A 150 -11.11 11.74 4.00
C ASP A 150 -11.22 10.76 5.17
N GLN A 151 -12.26 9.90 5.15
CA GLN A 151 -12.40 8.84 6.14
C GLN A 151 -11.28 7.80 6.00
N LEU A 152 -10.85 7.49 4.77
CA LEU A 152 -9.69 6.61 4.53
C LEU A 152 -8.43 7.19 5.19
N VAL A 153 -8.17 8.48 5.04
CA VAL A 153 -7.04 9.18 5.66
C VAL A 153 -7.08 9.06 7.18
N ILE A 154 -8.25 9.28 7.79
CA ILE A 154 -8.44 9.14 9.25
C ILE A 154 -8.13 7.71 9.69
N VAL A 155 -8.70 6.71 9.01
CA VAL A 155 -8.52 5.30 9.34
C VAL A 155 -7.07 4.84 9.16
N LEU A 156 -6.36 5.34 8.15
CA LEU A 156 -4.93 5.07 7.95
C LEU A 156 -4.07 5.66 9.07
N LYS A 157 -4.38 6.87 9.53
CA LYS A 157 -3.70 7.49 10.68
C LYS A 157 -3.97 6.70 11.96
N GLU A 158 -5.21 6.28 12.19
CA GLU A 158 -5.56 5.41 13.32
C GLU A 158 -4.84 4.06 13.25
N TYR A 159 -4.81 3.42 12.06
CA TYR A 159 -4.04 2.20 11.83
C TYR A 159 -2.57 2.37 12.20
N ALA A 160 -1.93 3.48 11.80
CA ALA A 160 -0.53 3.74 12.12
C ALA A 160 -0.29 3.86 13.64
N CYS A 161 -1.23 4.43 14.40
CA CYS A 161 -1.17 4.47 15.88
C CYS A 161 -1.38 3.10 16.53
N LEU A 162 -2.16 2.22 15.90
CA LEU A 162 -2.50 0.88 16.41
C LEU A 162 -1.53 -0.23 15.94
N SER A 163 -0.70 0.09 14.95
CA SER A 163 0.23 -0.84 14.31
C SER A 163 1.40 -1.17 15.25
N VAL A 164 2.01 -2.34 15.02
CA VAL A 164 3.28 -2.71 15.64
C VAL A 164 4.49 -2.07 14.93
N HIS A 165 4.24 -1.43 13.80
CA HIS A 165 5.24 -0.75 12.98
C HIS A 165 5.22 0.74 13.28
N ASP A 166 6.39 1.37 13.25
CA ASP A 166 6.52 2.82 13.32
C ASP A 166 5.73 3.48 12.19
N VAL A 167 5.25 4.72 12.41
CA VAL A 167 4.42 5.44 11.44
C VAL A 167 5.12 5.54 10.07
N GLU A 168 6.43 5.77 10.07
CA GLU A 168 7.30 5.84 8.90
C GLU A 168 7.28 4.57 8.05
N GLN A 169 6.97 3.42 8.67
CA GLN A 169 6.85 2.11 8.05
C GLN A 169 5.41 1.74 7.67
N THR A 170 4.48 2.69 7.65
CA THR A 170 3.08 2.49 7.24
C THR A 170 2.71 3.41 6.08
N ILE A 171 1.57 3.15 5.41
CA ILE A 171 1.06 4.03 4.36
C ILE A 171 0.84 5.47 4.86
N ALA A 172 0.60 5.66 6.17
CA ALA A 172 0.40 6.99 6.74
C ALA A 172 1.58 7.93 6.55
N SER A 173 2.81 7.41 6.39
CA SER A 173 4.00 8.23 6.11
C SER A 173 4.00 8.89 4.72
N LEU A 174 3.12 8.44 3.82
CA LEU A 174 2.94 9.00 2.49
C LEU A 174 1.80 10.02 2.42
N LEU A 175 1.01 10.20 3.48
CA LEU A 175 -0.12 11.10 3.46
C LEU A 175 0.33 12.56 3.48
N ARG A 176 -0.39 13.44 2.77
CA ARG A 176 -0.23 14.89 2.92
C ARG A 176 -0.66 15.33 4.31
N ASN A 177 0.08 16.31 4.86
CA ASN A 177 -0.25 16.99 6.10
C ASN A 177 -1.48 17.91 5.93
#